data_AF-A0ABD5WFN6-F1
#
_entry.id   AF-A0ABD5WFN6-F1
#
_cell.length_a   1.000
_cell.length_b   1.000
_cell.length_c   1.000
_cell.angle_alpha   90.00
_cell.angle_beta   90.00
_cell.angle_gamma   90.00
#
_symmetry.space_group_name_H-M   'P 1'
#
loop_
_entity.id
_entity.type
_entity.pdbx_description
1 polymer ?
#
loop_
_entity_poly.entity_id
_entity_poly.type
_entity_poly.pdbx_seq_one_letter_code
_entity_poly.pdbx_strand_id
1 'polypeptide(L)'
;MSDDTDTSDPADDEPPADAAFERELATARALLDDADDVSALHVGVVRGDRVDSTAARRSEGEQAGLETLTLLASHLRTVADEAGVDYETVAADAAGLAGQVDELPTGAETAAPDTDGAHTDAGDAAADDE
;
A
#
# COMPACT_ATOMS: atom_id res chain seq x y z
N MET A 1 42.81 14.70 -43.87
CA MET A 1 42.11 13.51 -43.36
C MET A 1 41.01 14.04 -42.48
N SER A 2 39.77 13.77 -42.88
CA SER A 2 38.56 14.33 -42.27
C SER A 2 38.23 13.66 -40.94
N ASP A 3 37.65 14.49 -40.08
CA ASP A 3 36.80 14.23 -38.94
C ASP A 3 36.11 12.86 -38.89
N ASP A 4 36.20 12.19 -37.74
CA ASP A 4 35.09 11.41 -37.18
C ASP A 4 35.33 11.30 -35.66
N THR A 5 35.00 12.37 -34.95
CA THR A 5 34.91 12.33 -33.48
C THR A 5 33.51 11.81 -33.16
N ASP A 6 33.41 10.49 -33.07
CA ASP A 6 32.26 9.74 -32.58
C ASP A 6 31.90 10.30 -31.18
N THR A 7 31.01 11.29 -31.17
CA THR A 7 30.42 11.84 -29.95
C THR A 7 29.37 10.84 -29.52
N SER A 8 29.81 9.80 -28.82
CA SER A 8 28.92 8.90 -28.10
C SER A 8 28.21 9.74 -27.03
N ASP A 9 26.97 10.11 -27.33
CA ASP A 9 26.06 10.77 -26.40
C ASP A 9 25.74 9.80 -25.24
N PRO A 10 26.13 10.08 -23.99
CA PRO A 10 25.92 9.18 -22.87
C PRO A 10 24.51 9.28 -22.27
N ALA A 11 23.52 9.73 -23.04
CA ALA A 11 22.21 10.15 -22.51
C ALA A 11 21.16 9.02 -22.34
N ASP A 12 21.41 7.80 -22.79
CA ASP A 12 20.39 6.73 -22.82
C ASP A 12 20.81 5.44 -22.08
N ASP A 13 21.54 5.55 -20.97
CA ASP A 13 21.85 4.40 -20.08
C ASP A 13 20.91 4.35 -18.86
N GLU A 14 19.67 4.85 -19.02
CA GLU A 14 18.63 4.62 -18.04
C GLU A 14 18.19 3.14 -18.14
N PRO A 15 18.28 2.37 -17.04
CA PRO A 15 17.85 0.99 -17.06
C PRO A 15 16.37 0.93 -17.47
N PRO A 16 15.95 -0.13 -18.20
CA PRO A 16 14.54 -0.30 -18.54
C PRO A 16 13.69 -0.22 -17.26
N ALA A 17 12.51 0.39 -17.34
CA ALA A 17 11.65 0.66 -16.18
C ALA A 17 11.45 -0.57 -15.27
N ASP A 18 11.36 -1.77 -15.86
CA ASP A 18 11.26 -3.04 -15.13
C ASP A 18 12.48 -3.32 -14.24
N ALA A 19 13.70 -3.02 -14.71
CA ALA A 19 14.92 -3.21 -13.93
C ALA A 19 15.06 -2.19 -12.79
N ALA A 20 14.62 -0.94 -13.01
CA ALA A 20 14.53 0.05 -11.95
C ALA A 20 13.52 -0.36 -10.87
N PHE A 21 12.35 -0.85 -11.28
CA PHE A 21 11.32 -1.38 -10.38
C PHE A 21 11.83 -2.56 -9.54
N GLU A 22 12.42 -3.57 -10.17
CA GLU A 22 12.96 -4.75 -9.46
C GLU A 22 14.07 -4.36 -8.47
N ARG A 23 14.89 -3.36 -8.82
CA ARG A 23 15.92 -2.82 -7.92
C ARG A 23 15.30 -2.16 -6.70
N GLU A 24 14.32 -1.27 -6.86
CA GLU A 24 13.71 -0.61 -5.70
C GLU A 24 12.88 -1.57 -4.85
N LEU A 25 12.25 -2.57 -5.47
CA LEU A 25 11.58 -3.64 -4.75
C LEU A 25 12.58 -4.47 -3.90
N ALA A 26 13.77 -4.74 -4.44
CA ALA A 26 14.83 -5.42 -3.70
C ALA A 26 15.35 -4.54 -2.54
N THR A 27 15.57 -3.24 -2.78
CA THR A 27 15.95 -2.27 -1.73
C THR A 27 14.92 -2.24 -0.61
N ALA A 28 13.63 -2.16 -0.95
CA ALA A 28 12.55 -2.12 0.03
C ALA A 28 12.49 -3.39 0.90
N ARG A 29 12.74 -4.57 0.31
CA ARG A 29 12.83 -5.84 1.05
C ARG A 29 14.04 -5.88 1.97
N ALA A 30 15.21 -5.43 1.50
CA ALA A 30 16.42 -5.38 2.31
C ALA A 30 16.26 -4.51 3.56
N LEU A 31 15.53 -3.38 3.46
CA LEU A 31 15.20 -2.53 4.62
C LEU A 31 14.41 -3.26 5.71
N LEU A 32 13.66 -4.32 5.37
CA LEU A 32 12.93 -5.13 6.34
C LEU A 32 13.82 -6.23 6.93
N ASP A 33 14.74 -6.78 6.14
CA ASP A 33 15.64 -7.86 6.55
C ASP A 33 16.74 -7.36 7.50
N ASP A 34 17.24 -6.14 7.29
CA ASP A 34 18.30 -5.53 8.10
C ASP A 34 17.79 -4.81 9.37
N ALA A 35 16.48 -4.83 9.63
CA ALA A 35 15.88 -4.01 10.67
C ALA A 35 15.41 -4.83 11.88
N ASP A 36 16.33 -5.01 12.83
CA ASP A 36 16.02 -5.64 14.13
C ASP A 36 15.02 -4.81 14.97
N ASP A 37 14.94 -3.49 14.74
CA ASP A 37 14.21 -2.52 15.57
C ASP A 37 13.24 -1.61 14.80
N VAL A 38 12.53 -2.10 13.76
CA VAL A 38 11.47 -1.30 13.11
C VAL A 38 10.39 -0.92 14.13
N SER A 39 10.13 0.38 14.31
CA SER A 39 9.07 0.90 15.21
C SER A 39 7.73 1.09 14.50
N ALA A 40 7.76 1.34 13.19
CA ALA A 40 6.60 1.62 12.36
C ALA A 40 6.83 1.16 10.91
N LEU A 41 5.78 0.64 10.28
CA LEU A 41 5.76 0.23 8.87
C LEU A 41 4.45 0.69 8.22
N HIS A 42 4.55 1.22 7.01
CA HIS A 42 3.42 1.44 6.11
C HIS A 42 3.77 0.87 4.73
N VAL A 43 2.90 0.04 4.17
CA VAL A 43 3.07 -0.56 2.84
C VAL A 43 1.82 -0.32 2.02
N GLY A 44 1.99 0.23 0.82
CA GLY A 44 0.96 0.32 -0.21
C GLY A 44 1.35 -0.53 -1.42
N VAL A 45 0.40 -1.29 -1.96
CA VAL A 45 0.58 -2.12 -3.16
C VAL A 45 -0.45 -1.70 -4.20
N VAL A 46 0.04 -1.29 -5.37
CA VAL A 46 -0.81 -0.92 -6.51
C VAL A 46 -0.89 -2.10 -7.48
N ARG A 47 -2.12 -2.48 -7.86
CA ARG A 47 -2.41 -3.52 -8.86
C ARG A 47 -3.47 -3.01 -9.81
N GLY A 48 -3.03 -2.55 -10.98
CA GLY A 48 -3.92 -1.87 -11.93
C GLY A 48 -4.45 -0.58 -11.31
N ASP A 49 -5.76 -0.49 -11.16
CA ASP A 49 -6.48 0.61 -10.52
C ASP A 49 -6.70 0.41 -9.02
N ARG A 50 -6.36 -0.75 -8.47
CA ARG A 50 -6.55 -1.08 -7.06
C ARG A 50 -5.33 -0.73 -6.22
N VAL A 51 -5.57 -0.11 -5.07
CA VAL A 51 -4.54 0.15 -4.04
C VAL A 51 -4.94 -0.59 -2.76
N ASP A 52 -4.11 -1.55 -2.33
CA ASP A 52 -4.23 -2.17 -1.01
C ASP A 52 -3.14 -1.59 -0.10
N SER A 53 -3.47 -1.16 1.11
CA SER A 53 -2.48 -0.63 2.06
C SER A 53 -2.62 -1.27 3.45
N THR A 54 -1.50 -1.36 4.17
CA THR A 54 -1.46 -1.81 5.56
C THR A 54 -0.46 -0.98 6.36
N ALA A 55 -0.75 -0.77 7.64
CA ALA A 55 0.11 -0.04 8.55
C ALA A 55 0.20 -0.78 9.90
N ALA A 56 1.41 -0.86 10.45
CA ALA A 56 1.66 -1.42 11.77
C ALA A 56 2.62 -0.50 12.54
N ARG A 57 2.38 -0.32 13.84
CA ARG A 57 3.20 0.53 14.73
C ARG A 57 3.33 -0.11 16.09
N ARG A 58 4.48 0.09 16.73
CA ARG A 58 4.76 -0.31 18.13
C ARG A 58 4.63 0.86 19.10
N SER A 59 4.76 2.10 18.63
CA SER A 59 4.63 3.33 19.43
C SER A 59 3.15 3.70 19.66
N GLU A 60 2.85 4.25 20.83
CA GLU A 60 1.53 4.80 21.17
C GLU A 60 1.60 6.29 21.54
N GLY A 61 0.45 6.97 21.58
CA GLY A 61 0.35 8.36 22.03
C GLY A 61 0.98 9.40 21.09
N GLU A 62 1.49 10.48 21.66
CA GLU A 62 1.97 11.67 20.92
C GLU A 62 3.14 11.35 19.98
N GLN A 63 4.03 10.45 20.38
CA GLN A 63 5.16 10.02 19.57
C GLN A 63 4.71 9.26 18.31
N ALA A 64 3.69 8.41 18.42
CA ALA A 64 3.09 7.75 17.26
C ALA A 64 2.49 8.76 16.26
N GLY A 65 1.91 9.85 16.77
CA GLY A 65 1.41 10.95 15.95
C GLY A 65 2.51 11.65 15.16
N LEU A 66 3.61 12.01 15.83
CA LEU A 66 4.76 12.67 15.18
C LEU A 66 5.46 11.76 14.16
N GLU A 67 5.63 10.48 14.46
CA GLU A 67 6.17 9.50 13.51
C GLU A 67 5.30 9.38 12.26
N THR A 68 3.97 9.38 12.44
CA THR A 68 3.01 9.35 11.33
C THR A 68 3.09 10.60 10.47
N LEU A 69 3.18 11.78 11.09
CA LEU A 69 3.34 13.04 10.35
C LEU A 69 4.68 13.11 9.63
N THR A 70 5.74 12.55 10.21
CA THR A 70 7.05 12.46 9.56
C THR A 70 7.00 11.54 8.33
N LEU A 71 6.34 10.39 8.44
CA LEU A 71 6.10 9.49 7.30
C LEU A 71 5.28 10.20 6.20
N LEU A 72 4.21 10.90 6.57
CA LEU A 72 3.41 11.66 5.63
C LEU A 72 4.23 12.75 4.94
N ALA A 73 5.04 13.50 5.68
CA ALA A 73 5.90 14.54 5.11
C ALA A 73 6.94 13.95 4.14
N SER A 74 7.52 12.79 4.47
CA SER A 74 8.40 12.07 3.55
C SER A 74 7.67 11.65 2.28
N HIS A 75 6.43 11.18 2.40
CA HIS A 75 5.64 10.76 1.24
C HIS A 75 5.23 11.95 0.36
N LEU A 76 4.78 13.06 0.96
CA LEU A 76 4.46 14.29 0.23
C LEU A 76 5.68 14.79 -0.56
N ARG A 77 6.88 14.68 0.01
CA ARG A 77 8.11 15.05 -0.69
C ARG A 77 8.34 14.18 -1.92
N THR A 78 8.28 12.86 -1.77
CA THR A 78 8.45 11.92 -2.89
C THR A 78 7.44 12.18 -4.01
N VAL A 79 6.16 12.31 -3.66
CA VAL A 79 5.10 12.55 -4.66
C VAL A 79 5.26 13.89 -5.36
N ALA A 80 5.64 14.95 -4.63
CA ALA A 80 5.90 16.26 -5.21
C ALA A 80 7.08 16.23 -6.20
N ASP A 81 8.17 15.57 -5.83
CA ASP A 81 9.35 15.39 -6.69
C ASP A 81 8.98 14.61 -7.97
N GLU A 82 8.15 13.56 -7.86
CA GLU A 82 7.69 12.76 -9.01
C GLU A 82 6.68 13.50 -9.91
N ALA A 83 5.74 14.25 -9.31
CA ALA A 83 4.72 14.98 -10.04
C ALA A 83 5.21 16.34 -10.58
N GLY A 84 6.36 16.83 -10.12
CA GLY A 84 6.91 18.13 -10.50
C GLY A 84 6.06 19.31 -10.00
N VAL A 85 5.44 19.16 -8.83
CA VAL A 85 4.57 20.19 -8.22
C VAL A 85 5.00 20.49 -6.78
N ASP A 86 4.54 21.61 -6.23
CA ASP A 86 4.85 22.00 -4.85
C ASP A 86 4.14 21.12 -3.81
N TYR A 87 4.73 20.97 -2.62
CA TYR A 87 4.20 20.14 -1.54
C TYR A 87 2.78 20.54 -1.13
N GLU A 88 2.47 21.84 -1.14
CA GLU A 88 1.16 22.39 -0.82
C GLU A 88 0.08 21.93 -1.81
N THR A 89 0.42 21.82 -3.10
CA THR A 89 -0.49 21.30 -4.13
C THR A 89 -0.80 19.84 -3.89
N VAL A 90 0.23 19.01 -3.66
CA VAL A 90 0.04 17.58 -3.33
C VAL A 90 -0.83 17.41 -2.10
N ALA A 91 -0.59 18.20 -1.04
CA ALA A 91 -1.37 18.13 0.18
C ALA A 91 -2.84 18.51 -0.03
N ALA A 92 -3.12 19.53 -0.84
CA ALA A 92 -4.47 19.95 -1.17
C ALA A 92 -5.21 18.88 -2.00
N ASP A 93 -4.56 18.32 -3.01
CA ASP A 93 -5.14 17.27 -3.86
C ASP A 93 -5.39 15.99 -3.06
N ALA A 94 -4.44 15.57 -2.22
CA ALA A 94 -4.59 14.43 -1.33
C ALA A 94 -5.76 14.63 -0.35
N ALA A 95 -5.93 15.82 0.21
CA ALA A 95 -7.08 16.14 1.07
C ALA A 95 -8.41 16.06 0.31
N GLY A 96 -8.44 16.53 -0.95
CA GLY A 96 -9.61 16.41 -1.82
C GLY A 96 -9.97 14.96 -2.18
N LEU A 97 -8.97 14.12 -2.46
CA LEU A 97 -9.16 12.69 -2.72
C LEU A 97 -9.62 11.94 -1.47
N ALA A 98 -9.04 12.23 -0.31
CA ALA A 98 -9.45 11.64 0.96
C ALA A 98 -10.92 11.92 1.28
N GLY A 99 -11.39 13.16 1.02
CA GLY A 99 -12.80 13.52 1.17
C GLY A 99 -13.76 12.75 0.24
N GLN A 100 -13.30 12.35 -0.95
CA GLN A 100 -14.10 11.55 -1.88
C GLN A 100 -14.17 10.07 -1.48
N VAL A 101 -13.12 9.53 -0.86
CA VAL A 101 -13.11 8.13 -0.38
C VAL A 101 -14.14 7.91 0.73
N ASP A 102 -14.38 8.90 1.59
CA ASP A 102 -15.46 8.85 2.60
C ASP A 102 -16.86 8.86 1.96
N GLU A 103 -17.00 9.37 0.73
CA GLU A 103 -18.27 9.44 0.00
C GLU A 103 -18.51 8.24 -0.93
N LEU A 104 -17.50 7.43 -1.22
CA LEU A 104 -17.66 6.22 -1.99
C LEU A 104 -18.34 5.15 -1.11
N PRO A 105 -19.57 4.70 -1.42
CA PRO A 105 -20.15 3.57 -0.72
C PRO A 105 -19.17 2.41 -0.88
N THR A 106 -18.75 1.83 0.24
CA THR A 106 -17.89 0.64 0.26
C THR A 106 -18.69 -0.48 -0.42
N GLY A 107 -18.56 -0.55 -1.75
CA GLY A 107 -19.33 -1.41 -2.63
C GLY A 107 -18.91 -2.85 -2.48
N ALA A 108 -19.27 -3.46 -1.36
CA ALA A 108 -19.39 -4.90 -1.16
C ALA A 108 -20.32 -5.20 0.03
N GLU A 109 -21.40 -4.44 0.18
CA GLU A 109 -22.60 -4.95 0.84
C GLU A 109 -23.27 -5.92 -0.16
N THR A 110 -22.71 -7.12 -0.29
CA THR A 110 -23.46 -8.22 -0.93
C THR A 110 -24.52 -8.68 0.05
N ALA A 111 -25.70 -8.08 -0.09
CA ALA A 111 -26.91 -8.52 0.57
C ALA A 111 -27.32 -9.93 0.10
N ALA A 112 -27.17 -10.90 1.02
CA ALA A 112 -28.07 -12.01 1.39
C ALA A 112 -28.39 -13.15 0.35
N PRO A 113 -28.78 -14.37 0.79
CA PRO A 113 -30.01 -14.54 1.58
C PRO A 113 -29.85 -15.36 2.87
N ASP A 114 -30.72 -15.04 3.83
CA ASP A 114 -31.14 -15.93 4.90
C ASP A 114 -31.52 -17.31 4.34
N THR A 115 -30.80 -18.35 4.74
CA THR A 115 -31.35 -19.71 4.74
C THR A 115 -31.72 -20.07 6.16
N ASP A 116 -32.95 -19.69 6.49
CA ASP A 116 -33.81 -20.41 7.41
C ASP A 116 -33.78 -21.92 7.07
N GLY A 117 -33.46 -22.73 8.06
CA GLY A 117 -33.13 -24.14 7.88
C GLY A 117 -33.00 -24.86 9.21
N ALA A 118 -34.02 -24.71 10.06
CA ALA A 118 -34.20 -25.54 11.24
C ALA A 118 -34.18 -27.04 10.87
N HIS A 119 -33.19 -27.76 11.40
CA HIS A 119 -33.32 -29.20 11.64
C HIS A 119 -32.85 -29.50 13.06
N THR A 120 -33.81 -29.42 13.97
CA THR A 120 -33.85 -30.27 15.16
C THR A 120 -33.93 -31.71 14.68
N ASP A 121 -32.86 -32.49 14.87
CA ASP A 121 -32.94 -33.95 14.81
C ASP A 121 -32.54 -34.54 16.16
N ALA A 122 -33.25 -35.60 16.48
CA ALA A 122 -33.72 -35.97 17.79
C ALA A 122 -32.67 -36.59 18.71
N GLY A 123 -32.88 -36.39 20.01
CA GLY A 123 -32.47 -37.39 20.98
C GLY A 123 -33.39 -38.59 20.86
N ASP A 124 -32.83 -39.77 20.61
CA ASP A 124 -33.36 -41.04 21.12
C ASP A 124 -32.27 -42.11 21.02
N ALA A 125 -31.68 -42.45 22.16
CA ALA A 125 -30.93 -43.69 22.34
C ALA A 125 -31.25 -44.21 23.74
N ALA A 126 -32.53 -44.56 23.92
CA ALA A 126 -32.97 -45.43 24.99
C ALA A 126 -32.71 -46.90 24.61
N ALA A 127 -32.48 -47.69 25.65
CA ALA A 127 -32.06 -49.08 25.66
C ALA A 127 -33.18 -50.10 25.32
N ASP A 128 -32.77 -51.38 25.27
CA ASP A 128 -33.55 -52.64 25.22
C ASP A 128 -34.06 -53.04 23.81
N ASP A 129 -33.96 -54.28 23.31
CA ASP A 129 -34.05 -55.62 23.93
C ASP A 129 -33.51 -56.73 22.98
N GLU A 130 -33.34 -57.94 23.55
CA GLU A 130 -32.93 -59.29 23.05
C GLU A 130 -31.46 -59.75 23.16
#